data_AF-A0A1N7KZ11-F1
#
_entry.id   AF-A0A1N7KZ11-F1
#
_cell.length_a   1.000
_cell.length_b   1.000
_cell.length_c   1.000
_cell.angle_alpha   90.00
_cell.angle_beta   90.00
_cell.angle_gamma   90.00
#
_symmetry.space_group_name_H-M   'P 1'
#
loop_
_entity.id
_entity.type
_entity.pdbx_description
1 polymer ?
#
loop_
_entity_poly.entity_id
_entity_poly.type
_entity_poly.pdbx_seq_one_letter_code
_entity_poly.pdbx_strand_id
1 'polypeptide(L)'
;MSLLQILALGTVAVALAVWQAVRSGQRFVQAFVFLEGLDRGLAVEQANAEARAQMARQADQMEKARAAMRARNFAKANTKGRQDLVIKMAREKGFLA
;
A
#
# COMPACT_ATOMS: atom_id res chain seq x y z
N MET A 1 31.73 17.14 13.89
CA MET A 1 30.50 16.38 14.20
C MET A 1 30.77 15.50 15.41
N SER A 2 29.92 15.55 16.44
CA SER A 2 30.05 14.67 17.61
C SER A 2 29.43 13.30 17.34
N LEU A 3 29.88 12.28 18.07
CA LEU A 3 29.39 10.89 17.96
C LEU A 3 27.87 10.79 18.19
N LEU A 4 27.32 11.65 19.05
CA LEU A 4 25.88 11.81 19.30
C LEU A 4 25.10 12.32 18.08
N GLN A 5 25.68 13.20 17.26
CA GLN A 5 25.05 13.69 16.03
C GLN A 5 24.97 12.61 14.94
N ILE A 6 25.98 11.74 14.84
CA ILE A 6 26.01 10.62 13.89
C ILE A 6 24.93 9.59 14.25
N LEU A 7 24.82 9.24 15.53
CA LEU A 7 23.78 8.34 16.01
C LEU A 7 22.38 8.92 15.78
N ALA A 8 22.15 10.19 16.09
CA ALA A 8 20.85 10.84 15.87
C ALA A 8 20.44 10.87 14.38
N LEU A 9 21.37 11.16 13.47
CA LEU A 9 21.11 11.15 12.02
C LEU A 9 20.78 9.73 11.51
N GLY A 10 21.48 8.71 12.02
CA GLY A 10 21.21 7.31 11.67
C GLY A 10 19.80 6.87 12.07
N THR A 11 19.35 7.21 13.29
CA THR A 11 18.02 6.84 13.78
C THR A 11 16.90 7.48 12.96
N VAL A 12 17.07 8.75 12.57
CA VAL A 12 16.08 9.46 11.73
C VAL A 12 15.99 8.84 10.34
N ALA A 13 17.11 8.48 9.72
CA ALA A 13 17.12 7.84 8.41
C ALA A 13 16.38 6.49 8.42
N VAL A 14 16.61 5.66 9.44
CA VAL A 14 15.92 4.38 9.61
C VAL A 14 14.41 4.58 9.86
N ALA A 15 14.04 5.53 10.71
CA ALA A 15 12.64 5.85 10.97
C ALA A 15 11.89 6.29 9.70
N LEU A 16 12.53 7.14 8.87
CA LEU A 16 11.98 7.58 7.59
C LEU A 16 11.82 6.41 6.60
N ALA A 17 12.82 5.54 6.49
CA ALA A 17 12.75 4.36 5.62
C ALA A 17 11.64 3.39 6.04
N VAL A 18 11.50 3.13 7.35
CA VAL A 18 10.43 2.29 7.91
C VAL A 18 9.07 2.91 7.65
N TRP A 19 8.91 4.22 7.92
CA TRP A 19 7.66 4.93 7.67
C TRP A 19 7.27 4.89 6.18
N GLN A 20 8.23 5.10 5.28
CA GLN A 20 8.01 5.05 3.84
C GLN A 20 7.66 3.64 3.37
N ALA A 21 8.29 2.59 3.92
CA ALA A 21 7.96 1.21 3.62
C ALA A 21 6.55 0.83 4.10
N VAL A 22 6.17 1.21 5.31
CA VAL A 22 4.82 0.99 5.87
C VAL A 22 3.78 1.72 5.04
N ARG A 23 4.01 3.00 4.74
CA ARG A 23 3.11 3.82 3.93
C ARG A 23 2.98 3.26 2.51
N SER A 24 4.08 2.84 1.90
CA SER A 24 4.07 2.19 0.58
C SER A 24 3.28 0.88 0.61
N GLY A 25 3.45 0.06 1.64
CA GLY A 25 2.70 -1.18 1.83
C GLY A 25 1.21 -0.95 1.98
N GLN A 26 0.79 0.04 2.77
CA GLN A 26 -0.63 0.41 2.93
C GLN A 26 -1.24 0.91 1.62
N ARG A 27 -0.56 1.85 0.93
CA ARG A 27 -1.03 2.37 -0.37
C ARG A 27 -1.13 1.28 -1.42
N PHE A 28 -0.20 0.33 -1.39
CA PHE A 28 -0.20 -0.81 -2.29
C PHE A 28 -1.40 -1.74 -2.02
N VAL A 29 -1.67 -2.07 -0.76
CA VAL A 29 -2.87 -2.85 -0.39
C VAL A 29 -4.14 -2.12 -0.82
N GLN A 30 -4.20 -0.81 -0.60
CA GLN A 30 -5.35 0.01 -0.99
C GLN A 30 -5.58 -0.02 -2.51
N ALA A 31 -4.52 0.13 -3.31
CA ALA A 31 -4.58 0.05 -4.77
C ALA A 31 -5.04 -1.34 -5.24
N PHE A 32 -4.58 -2.41 -4.58
CA PHE A 32 -5.05 -3.76 -4.86
C PHE A 32 -6.55 -3.93 -4.58
N VAL A 33 -7.05 -3.49 -3.42
CA VAL A 33 -8.48 -3.59 -3.07
C VAL A 33 -9.34 -2.82 -4.06
N PHE A 34 -8.87 -1.66 -4.52
CA PHE A 34 -9.55 -0.92 -5.58
C PHE A 34 -9.65 -1.72 -6.88
N LEU A 35 -8.53 -2.28 -7.35
CA LEU A 35 -8.50 -3.09 -8.57
C LEU A 35 -9.38 -4.33 -8.45
N GLU A 36 -9.35 -5.00 -7.29
CA GLU A 36 -10.21 -6.14 -7.00
C GLU A 36 -11.70 -5.75 -7.01
N GLY A 37 -12.05 -4.57 -6.49
CA GLY A 37 -13.41 -4.05 -6.58
C GLY A 37 -13.88 -3.84 -8.02
N LEU A 38 -13.01 -3.28 -8.88
CA LEU A 38 -13.32 -3.14 -10.31
C LEU A 38 -13.50 -4.48 -11.00
N ASP A 39 -12.64 -5.47 -10.70
CA ASP A 39 -12.74 -6.82 -11.26
C ASP A 39 -14.04 -7.54 -10.83
N ARG A 40 -14.60 -7.19 -9.66
CA ARG A 40 -15.92 -7.65 -9.19
C ARG A 40 -17.09 -6.91 -9.85
N GLY A 41 -16.83 -5.94 -10.73
CA GLY A 41 -17.84 -5.15 -11.42
C GLY A 41 -18.36 -3.96 -10.62
N LEU A 42 -17.68 -3.56 -9.54
CA LEU A 42 -18.06 -2.35 -8.80
C LEU A 42 -17.79 -1.10 -9.63
N ALA A 43 -18.64 -0.10 -9.44
CA ALA A 43 -18.37 1.24 -9.97
C ALA A 43 -17.11 1.83 -9.31
N VAL A 44 -16.40 2.70 -10.02
CA VAL A 44 -15.15 3.34 -9.55
C VAL A 44 -15.30 3.99 -8.18
N GLU A 45 -16.44 4.65 -7.93
CA GLU A 45 -16.73 5.32 -6.66
C GLU A 45 -16.89 4.33 -5.49
N GLN A 46 -17.56 3.20 -5.75
CA GLN A 46 -17.76 2.13 -4.77
C GLN A 46 -16.44 1.41 -4.47
N ALA A 47 -15.66 1.08 -5.50
CA ALA A 47 -14.32 0.50 -5.33
C ALA A 47 -13.38 1.43 -4.55
N ASN A 48 -13.45 2.75 -4.79
CA ASN A 48 -12.71 3.74 -4.02
C ASN A 48 -13.17 3.78 -2.55
N ALA A 49 -14.47 3.69 -2.29
CA ALA A 49 -15.03 3.66 -0.94
C ALA A 49 -14.57 2.41 -0.18
N GLU A 50 -14.58 1.22 -0.80
CA GLU A 50 -14.09 -0.02 -0.21
C GLU A 50 -12.59 0.05 0.11
N ALA A 51 -11.78 0.53 -0.84
CA ALA A 51 -10.35 0.67 -0.65
C ALA A 51 -10.01 1.63 0.52
N ARG A 52 -10.74 2.75 0.63
CA ARG A 52 -10.62 3.68 1.76
C ARG A 52 -11.11 3.06 3.07
N ALA A 53 -12.20 2.30 3.04
CA ALA A 53 -12.71 1.58 4.20
C ALA A 53 -11.68 0.56 4.72
N GLN A 54 -10.96 -0.14 3.84
CA GLN A 54 -9.90 -1.07 4.26
C GLN A 54 -8.75 -0.33 4.97
N MET A 55 -8.39 0.89 4.53
CA MET A 55 -7.42 1.72 5.26
C MET A 55 -7.96 2.19 6.62
N ALA A 56 -9.23 2.55 6.70
CA ALA A 56 -9.86 3.04 7.93
C ALA A 56 -10.07 1.92 8.96
N ARG A 57 -10.39 0.70 8.51
CA ARG A 57 -10.55 -0.51 9.34
C ARG A 57 -9.20 -1.04 9.81
N GLN A 58 -8.39 -0.20 10.44
CA GLN A 58 -7.06 -0.55 10.96
C GLN A 58 -7.03 -1.69 12.00
N ALA A 59 -8.17 -2.36 12.24
CA ALA A 59 -8.56 -3.09 13.42
C ALA A 59 -7.90 -4.47 13.61
N ASP A 60 -7.33 -5.08 12.57
CA ASP A 60 -6.65 -6.38 12.75
C ASP A 60 -5.32 -6.45 11.98
N GLN A 61 -4.22 -6.59 12.72
CA GLN A 61 -2.89 -6.75 12.14
C GLN A 61 -2.80 -8.02 11.29
N MET A 62 -3.55 -9.07 11.64
CA MET A 62 -3.58 -10.32 10.89
C MET A 62 -4.31 -10.16 9.55
N GLU A 63 -5.43 -9.43 9.53
CA GLU A 63 -6.16 -9.16 8.28
C GLU A 63 -5.32 -8.28 7.34
N LYS A 64 -4.63 -7.26 7.88
CA LYS A 64 -3.67 -6.46 7.12
C LYS A 64 -2.54 -7.30 6.54
N ALA A 65 -1.96 -8.21 7.33
CA ALA A 65 -0.91 -9.10 6.86
C ALA A 65 -1.40 -10.00 5.71
N ARG A 66 -2.61 -10.57 5.84
CA ARG A 66 -3.25 -11.37 4.78
C ARG A 66 -3.52 -10.54 3.52
N ALA A 67 -4.07 -9.34 3.66
CA ALA A 67 -4.32 -8.42 2.55
C ALA A 67 -3.02 -8.02 1.84
N ALA A 68 -1.95 -7.75 2.60
CA ALA A 68 -0.62 -7.46 2.05
C ALA A 68 -0.03 -8.65 1.29
N MET A 69 -0.22 -9.89 1.77
CA MET A 69 0.19 -11.10 1.05
C MET A 69 -0.57 -11.28 -0.26
N ARG A 70 -1.91 -11.14 -0.23
CA ARG A 70 -2.73 -11.23 -1.46
C ARG A 70 -2.35 -10.17 -2.47
N ALA A 71 -2.21 -8.92 -2.04
CA ALA A 71 -1.77 -7.84 -2.90
C ALA A 71 -0.38 -8.13 -3.50
N ARG A 72 0.57 -8.63 -2.69
CA ARG A 72 1.91 -9.01 -3.18
C ARG A 72 1.85 -10.13 -4.23
N ASN A 73 1.00 -11.12 -4.03
CA ASN A 73 0.81 -12.20 -5.00
C ASN A 73 0.20 -11.67 -6.31
N PHE A 74 -0.77 -10.74 -6.21
CA PHE A 74 -1.31 -10.05 -7.38
C PHE A 74 -0.22 -9.29 -8.14
N ALA A 75 0.65 -8.53 -7.46
CA ALA A 75 1.77 -7.86 -8.12
C ALA A 75 2.74 -8.83 -8.78
N LYS A 76 3.04 -9.97 -8.13
CA LYS A 76 3.88 -11.01 -8.74
C LYS A 76 3.26 -11.55 -10.02
N ALA A 77 1.95 -11.81 -10.01
CA ALA A 77 1.22 -12.33 -11.16
C ALA A 77 1.08 -11.32 -12.31
N ASN A 78 0.87 -10.02 -12.00
CA ASN A 78 0.48 -9.03 -13.00
C ASN A 78 1.57 -8.01 -13.35
N THR A 79 2.55 -7.78 -12.48
CA THR A 79 3.53 -6.69 -12.63
C THR A 79 4.97 -7.11 -12.32
N LYS A 80 5.30 -8.41 -12.38
CA LYS A 80 6.63 -8.94 -12.01
C LYS A 80 7.05 -8.58 -10.57
N GLY A 81 6.06 -8.44 -9.68
CA GLY A 81 6.27 -8.10 -8.27
C GLY A 81 6.44 -6.61 -8.00
N ARG A 82 6.32 -5.75 -9.02
CA ARG A 82 6.49 -4.29 -8.89
C ARG A 82 5.22 -3.64 -8.34
N GLN A 83 5.29 -3.19 -7.09
CA GLN A 83 4.18 -2.53 -6.38
C GLN A 83 3.82 -1.18 -7.00
N ASP A 84 4.81 -0.44 -7.47
CA ASP A 84 4.66 0.86 -8.13
C ASP A 84 3.79 0.77 -9.38
N LEU A 85 3.94 -0.30 -10.16
CA LEU A 85 3.11 -0.55 -11.35
C LEU A 85 1.65 -0.85 -11.00
N VAL A 86 1.39 -1.58 -9.90
CA VAL A 86 0.02 -1.83 -9.44
C VAL A 86 -0.65 -0.53 -8.99
N ILE A 87 0.07 0.31 -8.26
CA ILE A 87 -0.42 1.64 -7.85
C ILE A 87 -0.70 2.51 -9.08
N LYS A 88 0.18 2.50 -10.08
CA LYS A 88 0.00 3.23 -11.34
C LYS A 88 -1.25 2.74 -12.09
N MET A 89 -1.41 1.42 -12.23
CA MET A 89 -2.57 0.80 -12.87
C MET A 89 -3.88 1.17 -12.16
N ALA A 90 -3.90 1.14 -10.83
CA ALA A 90 -5.06 1.57 -10.06
C ALA A 90 -5.40 3.04 -10.33
N ARG A 91 -4.41 3.94 -10.34
CA ARG A 91 -4.62 5.36 -10.64
C ARG A 91 -5.15 5.60 -12.05
N GLU A 92 -4.60 4.90 -13.04
CA GLU A 92 -5.06 4.96 -14.44
C GLU A 92 -6.53 4.52 -14.57
N LYS A 93 -7.01 3.67 -13.65
CA LYS A 93 -8.41 3.21 -13.58
C LYS A 93 -9.31 4.04 -12.65
N GLY A 94 -8.82 5.15 -12.10
CA GLY A 94 -9.62 6.08 -11.29
C GLY A 94 -9.41 6.02 -9.77
N PHE A 95 -8.35 5.37 -9.31
CA PHE A 95 -7.99 5.34 -7.90
C PHE A 95 -7.39 6.67 -7.43
N LEU A 96 -8.04 7.33 -6.46
CA LEU A 96 -7.66 8.66 -5.97
C LEU A 96 -6.50 8.56 -4.94
N ALA A 97 -5.40 9.28 -5.21
CA ALA A 97 -4.07 9.10 -4.60
C ALA A 97 -3.85 9.73 -3.22
#